data_AF-A0A4Q3E1S2-F1
#
_entry.id   AF-A0A4Q3E1S2-F1
#
_cell.length_a   1.000
_cell.length_b   1.000
_cell.length_c   1.000
_cell.angle_alpha   90.00
_cell.angle_beta   90.00
_cell.angle_gamma   90.00
#
_symmetry.space_group_name_H-M   'P 1'
#
loop_
_entity.id
_entity.type
_entity.pdbx_description
1 polymer ?
#
loop_
_entity_poly.entity_id
_entity_poly.type
_entity_poly.pdbx_seq_one_letter_code
_entity_poly.pdbx_strand_id
1 'polypeptide(L)' 'VLTREEALLNIWHDDNYFNGRSMDVFLSKIRKYLKDDPNVEIINVHGRGYKLLIN' A
#
# COMPACT_ATOMS: atom_id res chain seq x y z
N VAL A 1 -7.69 0.07 -8.30
CA VAL A 1 -6.38 -0.48 -7.85
C VAL A 1 -5.43 0.68 -7.95
N LEU A 2 -4.74 1.04 -6.86
CA LEU A 2 -3.73 2.08 -6.87
C LEU A 2 -2.40 1.44 -7.26
N THR A 3 -1.75 1.92 -8.32
CA THR A 3 -0.46 1.37 -8.71
C THR A 3 0.64 1.77 -7.73
N ARG A 4 1.74 1.01 -7.73
CA ARG A 4 2.88 1.32 -6.87
C ARG A 4 3.49 2.69 -7.20
N GLU A 5 3.67 2.98 -8.48
CA GLU A 5 4.17 4.27 -8.98
C GLU A 5 3.27 5.44 -8.59
N GLU A 6 1.96 5.33 -8.83
CA GLU A 6 1.01 6.38 -8.42
C GLU A 6 1.06 6.63 -6.91
N ALA A 7 1.13 5.57 -6.09
CA ALA A 7 1.23 5.73 -4.65
C ALA A 7 2.52 6.47 -4.24
N LEU A 8 3.65 6.09 -4.84
CA LEU A 8 4.95 6.72 -4.53
C LEU A 8 5.00 8.18 -4.97
N LEU A 9 4.53 8.49 -6.19
CA LEU A 9 4.50 9.86 -6.70
C LEU A 9 3.53 10.76 -5.92
N ASN A 10 2.42 10.22 -5.41
CA ASN A 10 1.49 11.00 -4.60
C ASN A 10 2.00 11.26 -3.17
N ILE A 11 2.73 10.32 -2.57
CA ILE A 11 3.17 10.42 -1.17
C ILE A 11 4.56 11.05 -1.04
N TRP A 12 5.48 10.67 -1.92
CA TRP A 12 6.89 11.07 -1.88
C TRP A 12 7.33 11.95 -3.07
N HIS A 13 6.48 12.15 -4.07
CA HIS A 13 6.82 12.86 -5.33
C HIS A 13 8.01 12.27 -6.09
N ASP A 14 8.38 11.02 -5.78
CA ASP A 14 9.50 10.28 -6.33
C ASP A 14 9.25 8.78 -6.14
N ASP A 15 9.42 7.99 -7.19
CA ASP A 15 9.19 6.55 -7.26
C ASP A 15 10.46 5.69 -7.15
N ASN A 16 11.57 6.28 -6.71
CA ASN A 16 12.83 5.56 -6.55
C ASN A 16 12.71 4.28 -5.68
N TYR A 17 13.67 3.38 -5.88
CA TYR A 17 13.69 2.07 -5.21
C TYR A 17 13.62 2.15 -3.68
N PHE A 18 14.27 3.14 -3.06
CA PHE A 18 14.28 3.30 -1.60
C PHE A 18 12.89 3.69 -1.05
N ASN A 19 12.19 4.59 -1.73
CA ASN A 19 10.81 4.95 -1.39
C ASN A 19 9.89 3.76 -1.56
N GLY A 20 10.08 2.97 -2.62
CA GLY A 20 9.41 1.68 -2.81
C GLY A 20 9.56 0.75 -1.60
N ARG A 21 10.80 0.52 -1.14
CA ARG A 21 11.05 -0.36 0.03
C ARG A 21 10.43 0.20 1.30
N SER A 22 10.47 1.51 1.49
CA SER A 22 9.84 2.18 2.63
C SER A 22 8.32 2.01 2.62
N MET A 23 7.69 2.14 1.45
CA MET A 23 6.24 1.95 1.29
C MET A 23 5.78 0.55 1.72
N ASP A 24 6.53 -0.51 1.39
CA ASP A 24 6.21 -1.89 1.82
C ASP A 24 6.22 -2.01 3.37
N VAL A 25 7.13 -1.31 4.04
CA VAL A 25 7.21 -1.26 5.51
C VAL A 25 6.00 -0.54 6.09
N PHE A 26 5.62 0.62 5.52
CA PHE A 26 4.45 1.37 5.97
C PHE A 26 3.15 0.59 5.77
N LEU A 27 2.98 -0.06 4.61
CA LEU A 27 1.83 -0.93 4.36
C LEU A 27 1.75 -2.07 5.37
N SER A 28 2.88 -2.66 5.73
CA SER A 28 2.93 -3.71 6.76
C SER A 28 2.50 -3.19 8.14
N LYS A 29 2.81 -1.94 8.48
CA LYS A 29 2.35 -1.29 9.72
C LYS A 29 0.85 -0.99 9.66
N ILE A 30 0.36 -0.41 8.57
CA ILE A 30 -1.06 -0.09 8.38
C ILE A 30 -1.92 -1.36 8.48
N ARG A 31 -1.51 -2.45 7.84
CA ARG A 31 -2.19 -3.75 7.97
C ARG A 31 -2.28 -4.25 9.41
N LYS A 32 -1.24 -4.03 10.22
CA LYS A 32 -1.27 -4.38 11.65
C LYS A 32 -2.28 -3.53 12.42
N TYR A 33 -2.40 -2.25 12.10
CA TYR A 33 -3.40 -1.38 12.73
C TYR A 33 -4.83 -1.73 12.34
N LEU A 34 -5.05 -2.17 11.10
CA LEU A 34 -6.35 -2.59 10.58
C LEU A 34 -6.72 -4.03 10.94
N LYS A 35 -5.83 -4.78 11.58
CA LYS A 35 -5.99 -6.23 11.82
C LYS A 35 -7.28 -6.59 12.57
N ASP A 36 -7.73 -5.71 13.46
CA ASP A 36 -8.89 -5.97 14.31
C ASP A 36 -10.23 -5.58 13.64
N ASP A 37 -10.18 -4.91 12.47
CA ASP A 37 -11.38 -4.58 11.68
C ASP A 37 -11.54 -5.55 10.51
N PRO A 38 -12.48 -6.52 10.58
CA PRO A 38 -12.69 -7.48 9.50
C PRO A 38 -13.35 -6.88 8.25
N ASN A 39 -13.83 -5.64 8.31
CA ASN A 39 -14.50 -4.99 7.18
C ASN A 39 -13.51 -4.30 6.24
N VAL A 40 -12.25 -4.14 6.65
CA VAL A 40 -11.25 -3.36 5.89
C VAL A 40 -9.98 -4.17 5.68
N GLU A 41 -9.60 -4.38 4.42
CA GLU A 41 -8.38 -5.11 4.08
C GLU A 41 -7.59 -4.43 2.97
N ILE A 42 -6.26 -4.34 3.13
CA ILE A 42 -5.36 -3.90 2.05
C ILE A 42 -4.69 -5.12 1.42
N ILE A 43 -5.01 -5.42 0.16
CA ILE A 43 -4.43 -6.53 -0.59
C ILE A 43 -3.38 -6.05 -1.59
N ASN A 44 -2.38 -6.91 -1.84
CA ASN A 44 -1.43 -6.73 -2.93
C ASN A 44 -2.01 -7.34 -4.21
N VAL A 45 -2.05 -6.55 -5.28
CA VAL A 45 -2.35 -7.03 -6.63
C VAL A 45 -1.01 -7.18 -7.35
N HIS A 46 -0.57 -8.43 -7.53
CA HIS A 46 0.73 -8.76 -8.12
C HIS A 46 0.91 -8.07 -9.48
N GLY A 47 2.07 -7.44 -9.68
CA GLY A 47 2.40 -6.70 -10.90
C GLY A 47 1.59 -5.41 -11.14
N ARG A 48 0.73 -4.98 -10.20
CA ARG A 48 -0.04 -3.72 -10.32
C ARG A 48 0.18 -2.77 -9.14
N GLY A 49 -0.11 -3.21 -7.93
CA GLY A 49 -0.06 -2.33 -6.75
C GLY A 49 -0.96 -2.81 -5.63
N TYR A 50 -1.76 -1.90 -5.07
CA TYR A 50 -2.54 -2.13 -3.85
C TYR A 50 -4.02 -1.86 -4.07
N LYS A 51 -4.87 -2.59 -3.34
CA LYS A 51 -6.31 -2.34 -3.33
C LYS A 51 -6.81 -2.41 -1.89
N LEU A 52 -7.63 -1.43 -1.52
CA LEU A 52 -8.44 -1.46 -0.30
C LEU A 52 -9.75 -2.18 -0.62
N LEU A 53 -10.09 -3.17 0.20
CA LEU A 53 -11.38 -3.85 0.19
C LEU A 53 -12.18 -3.34 1.40
N ILE A 54 -13.46 -3.07 1.18
CA ILE A 54 -14.43 -2.67 2.20
C ILE A 54 -15.66 -3.55 2.02
N ASN A 55 -16.12 -4.20 3.10
CA ASN A 55 -17.35 -5.01 3.14
C ASN A 55 -18.53 -4.24 3.74
#